data_AF-A0A966UNN5-F1
#
_entry.id   AF-A0A966UNN5-F1
#
_cell.length_a   1.000
_cell.length_b   1.000
_cell.length_c   1.000
_cell.angle_alpha   90.00
_cell.angle_beta   90.00
_cell.angle_gamma   90.00
#
_symmetry.space_group_name_H-M   'P 1'
#
loop_
_entity.id
_entity.type
_entity.pdbx_description
1 polymer ?
#
loop_
_entity_poly.entity_id
_entity_poly.type
_entity_poly.pdbx_seq_one_letter_code
_entity_poly.pdbx_strand_id
1 'polypeptide(L)'
;MAYIVNKTDGSQLVSITDGTVDNSTSLYLFGKSYSGYGEYLNEDLVKLLENSASTASPSAPLRGELWFDTNTNQLKVYDGTAFKPTGGAKSQSAEPTGASAGDLWINSDNEQMYFRTSSSTWQLVGPVYSKGQTLSGWKVETINDSFGSSRVISSMYNGNTRIAIMSSVTFTPASAPSGFPEIYAGITMSNALGATFAGSTTTAANLNISGTTNISGTVIAGGNIMRKDTAQTMTGVLTISTDSGLRVGAANDLQLTVSGIDATISNVTENGDIDIQVNNNGSTITPIKIDAANGRVGIFTSSPTVPFEITGDVRIVGNLSVSGEYANTTSNINVIDDNWLKLNTGNSQADAGIIAETDSLTDDARLFWSVSNGFWSAGSNASYSQIIRLADAVVDGDATKGKVLKTDASTGNVTVTDVTIGTAFVAVSTASTSQKAATIYQVAESIKRWGGSYVTIDGTVGSPTGNSIAGARYVETVAPTSGQGSNGDLWFVREP
;
A
#
# COMPACT_ATOMS: atom_id res chain seq x y z
N MET A 1 -7.59 45.30 116.94
CA MET A 1 -7.78 46.24 115.82
C MET A 1 -7.51 45.50 114.52
N ALA A 2 -8.57 45.29 113.71
CA ALA A 2 -8.50 44.51 112.50
C ALA A 2 -7.46 45.05 111.50
N TYR A 3 -6.87 44.18 110.69
CA TYR A 3 -5.96 44.57 109.61
C TYR A 3 -6.46 44.05 108.26
N ILE A 4 -6.04 44.71 107.18
CA ILE A 4 -6.48 44.40 105.82
C ILE A 4 -5.39 43.59 105.11
N VAL A 5 -5.81 42.49 104.46
CA VAL A 5 -5.01 41.75 103.50
C VAL A 5 -5.44 42.18 102.10
N ASN A 6 -4.48 42.57 101.26
CA ASN A 6 -4.73 42.94 99.87
C ASN A 6 -4.24 41.84 98.92
N LYS A 7 -4.90 41.70 97.78
CA LYS A 7 -4.41 40.90 96.65
C LYS A 7 -3.23 41.62 95.99
N THR A 8 -2.51 40.89 95.13
CA THR A 8 -1.38 41.41 94.36
C THR A 8 -1.74 42.62 93.49
N ASP A 9 -3.00 42.72 93.02
CA ASP A 9 -3.50 43.86 92.25
C ASP A 9 -3.88 45.09 93.11
N GLY A 10 -3.68 45.02 94.43
CA GLY A 10 -3.98 46.09 95.38
C GLY A 10 -5.43 46.13 95.85
N SER A 11 -6.33 45.28 95.34
CA SER A 11 -7.69 45.17 95.85
C SER A 11 -7.75 44.51 97.23
N GLN A 12 -8.66 44.97 98.08
CA GLN A 12 -8.87 44.35 99.39
C GLN A 12 -9.38 42.92 99.22
N LEU A 13 -8.68 41.95 99.81
CA LEU A 13 -9.11 40.56 99.91
C LEU A 13 -10.08 40.40 101.08
N VAL A 14 -9.62 40.72 102.30
CA VAL A 14 -10.39 40.58 103.53
C VAL A 14 -9.85 41.51 104.63
N SER A 15 -10.70 41.90 105.58
CA SER A 15 -10.29 42.55 106.84
C SER A 15 -10.50 41.58 108.00
N ILE A 16 -9.41 41.28 108.71
CA ILE A 16 -9.40 40.20 109.72
C ILE A 16 -9.34 40.82 111.10
N THR A 17 -10.30 40.46 111.96
CA THR A 17 -10.40 40.95 113.34
C THR A 17 -9.47 40.17 114.28
N ASP A 18 -8.99 40.82 115.33
CA ASP A 18 -8.14 40.18 116.35
C ASP A 18 -8.82 38.92 116.94
N GLY A 19 -8.04 37.87 117.15
CA GLY A 19 -8.52 36.60 117.70
C GLY A 19 -9.34 35.72 116.74
N THR A 20 -9.54 36.15 115.48
CA THR A 20 -10.31 35.39 114.47
C THR A 20 -9.42 34.79 113.38
N VAL A 21 -9.95 33.84 112.63
CA VAL A 21 -9.33 33.27 111.43
C VAL A 21 -10.28 33.47 110.24
N ASP A 22 -9.73 33.83 109.09
CA ASP A 22 -10.46 33.91 107.83
C ASP A 22 -10.10 32.72 106.93
N ASN A 23 -11.11 32.13 106.29
CA ASN A 23 -10.99 31.01 105.37
C ASN A 23 -11.69 31.31 104.04
N SER A 24 -11.75 32.59 103.65
CA SER A 24 -12.35 33.02 102.39
C SER A 24 -11.50 32.68 101.15
N THR A 25 -10.32 32.08 101.38
CA THR A 25 -9.41 31.57 100.34
C THR A 25 -9.02 30.13 100.62
N SER A 26 -8.27 29.52 99.71
CA SER A 26 -7.68 28.18 99.90
C SER A 26 -6.67 28.08 101.05
N LEU A 27 -6.23 29.21 101.62
CA LEU A 27 -5.35 29.31 102.78
C LEU A 27 -6.07 29.98 103.96
N TYR A 28 -5.61 29.68 105.18
CA TYR A 28 -6.08 30.35 106.39
C TYR A 28 -5.31 31.65 106.63
N LEU A 29 -6.04 32.73 106.90
CA LEU A 29 -5.47 34.03 107.20
C LEU A 29 -5.79 34.41 108.65
N PHE A 30 -4.79 34.76 109.45
CA PHE A 30 -4.91 34.84 110.91
C PHE A 30 -5.00 36.27 111.44
N GLY A 31 -6.01 36.56 112.25
CA GLY A 31 -6.09 37.80 113.02
C GLY A 31 -4.99 37.90 114.07
N LYS A 32 -4.65 39.12 114.48
CA LYS A 32 -3.68 39.32 115.58
C LYS A 32 -4.13 38.55 116.83
N SER A 33 -3.18 37.89 117.50
CA SER A 33 -3.41 37.10 118.72
C SER A 33 -4.32 35.87 118.59
N TYR A 34 -4.50 35.30 117.38
CA TYR A 34 -5.16 34.00 117.23
C TYR A 34 -4.29 32.88 117.83
N SER A 35 -4.75 32.22 118.90
CA SER A 35 -3.94 31.27 119.68
C SER A 35 -3.60 29.96 118.95
N GLY A 36 -4.33 29.60 117.88
CA GLY A 36 -4.17 28.34 117.13
C GLY A 36 -3.44 28.50 115.79
N TYR A 37 -2.72 29.60 115.56
CA TYR A 37 -2.19 29.93 114.24
C TYR A 37 -1.10 28.95 113.74
N GLY A 38 -0.33 28.34 114.65
CA GLY A 38 0.88 27.60 114.30
C GLY A 38 0.65 26.35 113.46
N GLU A 39 -0.42 25.61 113.71
CA GLU A 39 -0.77 24.41 112.94
C GLU A 39 -1.20 24.80 111.51
N TYR A 40 -2.23 25.64 111.40
CA TYR A 40 -2.73 26.11 110.11
C TYR A 40 -1.69 26.85 109.27
N LEU A 41 -0.81 27.63 109.90
CA LEU A 41 0.28 28.30 109.18
C LEU A 41 1.24 27.28 108.54
N ASN A 42 1.62 26.23 109.27
CA ASN A 42 2.48 25.18 108.72
C ASN A 42 1.77 24.40 107.62
N GLU A 43 0.48 24.11 107.77
CA GLU A 43 -0.33 23.48 106.72
C GLU A 43 -0.42 24.34 105.47
N ASP A 44 -0.61 25.65 105.60
CA ASP A 44 -0.67 26.56 104.46
C ASP A 44 0.66 26.64 103.71
N LEU A 45 1.80 26.57 104.41
CA LEU A 45 3.12 26.44 103.78
C LEU A 45 3.26 25.11 103.02
N VAL A 46 2.74 24.02 103.57
CA VAL A 46 2.73 22.71 102.88
C VAL A 46 1.84 22.77 101.64
N LYS A 47 0.61 23.29 101.74
CA LYS A 47 -0.30 23.47 100.60
C LYS A 47 0.35 24.29 99.49
N LEU A 48 1.03 25.38 99.82
CA LEU A 48 1.76 26.18 98.84
C LEU A 48 2.91 25.39 98.20
N LEU A 49 3.68 24.63 98.99
CA LEU A 49 4.80 23.81 98.50
C LEU A 49 4.35 22.71 97.53
N GLU A 50 3.22 22.07 97.80
CA GLU A 50 2.66 20.99 96.97
C GLU A 50 1.69 21.49 95.89
N ASN A 51 1.49 22.81 95.78
CA ASN A 51 0.49 23.42 94.90
C ASN A 51 -0.92 22.84 95.13
N SER A 52 -1.35 22.79 96.39
CA SER A 52 -2.67 22.31 96.84
C SER A 52 -3.02 20.90 96.33
N ALA A 53 -2.02 20.01 96.22
CA ALA A 53 -2.16 18.67 95.68
C ALA A 53 -3.31 17.88 96.33
N SER A 54 -4.35 17.59 95.56
CA SER A 54 -5.57 16.94 96.08
C SER A 54 -6.40 16.37 94.93
N THR A 55 -7.27 15.40 95.24
CA THR A 55 -8.27 14.88 94.31
C THR A 55 -9.46 15.83 94.13
N ALA A 56 -9.64 16.81 95.02
CA ALA A 56 -10.65 17.84 94.93
C ALA A 56 -10.00 19.21 94.65
N SER A 57 -10.59 19.99 93.74
CA SER A 57 -10.12 21.35 93.49
C SER A 57 -10.34 22.23 94.73
N PRO A 58 -9.46 23.21 94.99
CA PRO A 58 -9.67 24.19 96.06
C PRO A 58 -11.04 24.89 95.96
N SER A 59 -11.69 25.09 97.10
CA SER A 59 -13.10 25.53 97.19
C SER A 59 -13.29 27.05 97.08
N ALA A 60 -12.26 27.83 97.42
CA ALA A 60 -12.27 29.29 97.31
C ALA A 60 -10.98 29.79 96.63
N PRO A 61 -10.73 29.41 95.36
CA PRO A 61 -9.47 29.69 94.71
C PRO A 61 -9.35 31.15 94.31
N LEU A 62 -8.12 31.68 94.37
CA LEU A 62 -7.80 32.99 93.79
C LEU A 62 -7.31 32.84 92.34
N ARG A 63 -7.61 33.83 91.48
CA ARG A 63 -7.09 33.81 90.09
C ARG A 63 -5.56 33.72 90.12
N GLY A 64 -5.02 32.77 89.36
CA GLY A 64 -3.59 32.44 89.33
C GLY A 64 -3.16 31.34 90.31
N GLU A 65 -4.07 30.85 91.16
CA GLU A 65 -3.76 29.75 92.07
C GLU A 65 -3.43 28.47 91.32
N LEU A 66 -2.40 27.78 91.79
CA LEU A 66 -1.94 26.51 91.26
C LEU A 66 -2.59 25.34 92.03
N TRP A 67 -3.02 24.32 91.29
CA TRP A 67 -3.56 23.09 91.83
C TRP A 67 -2.95 21.88 91.11
N PHE A 68 -2.31 20.98 91.85
CA PHE A 68 -1.89 19.69 91.34
C PHE A 68 -3.03 18.66 91.51
N ASP A 69 -3.75 18.37 90.43
CA ASP A 69 -4.85 17.40 90.43
C ASP A 69 -4.30 15.98 90.47
N THR A 70 -4.37 15.32 91.62
CA THR A 70 -3.83 13.97 91.81
C THR A 70 -4.65 12.88 91.12
N ASN A 71 -5.85 13.16 90.62
CA ASN A 71 -6.57 12.22 89.75
C ASN A 71 -5.93 12.14 88.36
N THR A 72 -5.38 13.27 87.87
CA THR A 72 -4.81 13.39 86.52
C THR A 72 -3.30 13.58 86.51
N ASN A 73 -2.66 13.65 87.68
CA ASN A 73 -1.26 13.95 87.89
C ASN A 73 -0.80 15.20 87.11
N GLN A 74 -1.61 16.26 87.14
CA GLN A 74 -1.40 17.45 86.32
C GLN A 74 -1.54 18.74 87.12
N LEU A 75 -0.58 19.65 86.91
CA LEU A 75 -0.66 21.02 87.39
C LEU A 75 -1.69 21.82 86.58
N LYS A 76 -2.58 22.52 87.29
CA LYS A 76 -3.63 23.38 86.75
C LYS A 76 -3.53 24.76 87.37
N VAL A 77 -4.00 25.79 86.67
CA VAL A 77 -4.05 27.18 87.13
C VAL A 77 -5.48 27.70 87.08
N TYR A 78 -5.93 28.40 88.13
CA TYR A 78 -7.27 28.99 88.17
C TYR A 78 -7.34 30.29 87.35
N ASP A 79 -8.19 30.36 86.33
CA ASP A 79 -8.34 31.54 85.47
C ASP A 79 -9.31 32.60 86.03
N GLY A 80 -9.91 32.35 87.20
CA GLY A 80 -10.97 33.16 87.80
C GLY A 80 -12.38 32.61 87.56
N THR A 81 -12.52 31.52 86.79
CA THR A 81 -13.78 30.78 86.60
C THR A 81 -13.56 29.29 86.84
N ALA A 82 -12.49 28.69 86.31
CA ALA A 82 -12.16 27.28 86.46
C ALA A 82 -10.65 27.04 86.51
N PHE A 83 -10.26 25.88 87.04
CA PHE A 83 -8.88 25.39 86.92
C PHE A 83 -8.64 24.84 85.51
N LYS A 84 -7.62 25.37 84.82
CA LYS A 84 -7.19 24.96 83.47
C LYS A 84 -5.82 24.28 83.53
N PRO A 85 -5.56 23.22 82.75
CA PRO A 85 -4.21 22.65 82.61
C PRO A 85 -3.14 23.69 82.28
N THR A 86 -2.00 23.65 82.97
CA THR A 86 -0.81 24.43 82.56
C THR A 86 -0.12 23.67 81.42
N GLY A 87 -0.26 24.17 80.19
CA GLY A 87 -0.15 23.40 78.94
C GLY A 87 1.17 22.69 78.62
N GLY A 88 1.04 21.62 77.83
CA GLY A 88 2.08 20.85 77.16
C GLY A 88 1.43 19.72 76.34
N ALA A 89 2.02 19.33 75.21
CA ALA A 89 1.49 18.20 74.45
C ALA A 89 1.73 16.89 75.23
N LYS A 90 0.68 16.10 75.46
CA LYS A 90 0.86 14.77 76.07
C LYS A 90 1.55 13.88 75.04
N SER A 91 2.65 13.22 75.39
CA SER A 91 3.33 12.26 74.49
C SER A 91 3.10 10.84 74.97
N GLN A 92 2.34 10.05 74.22
CA GLN A 92 1.98 8.67 74.55
C GLN A 92 1.36 7.95 73.35
N SER A 93 1.31 6.62 73.36
CA SER A 93 0.79 5.80 72.27
C SER A 93 -0.73 5.88 72.11
N ALA A 94 -1.45 5.95 73.23
CA ALA A 94 -2.92 6.01 73.26
C ALA A 94 -3.45 7.45 73.36
N GLU A 95 -4.69 7.64 72.90
CA GLU A 95 -5.39 8.92 73.03
C GLU A 95 -5.45 9.38 74.50
N PRO A 96 -5.11 10.64 74.82
CA PRO A 96 -5.26 11.15 76.17
C PRO A 96 -6.71 11.19 76.64
N THR A 97 -6.97 10.59 77.80
CA THR A 97 -8.24 10.72 78.50
C THR A 97 -8.34 12.11 79.17
N GLY A 98 -9.56 12.65 79.24
CA GLY A 98 -9.84 13.94 79.89
C GLY A 98 -9.31 15.18 79.15
N ALA A 99 -9.04 15.09 77.85
CA ALA A 99 -8.57 16.22 77.05
C ALA A 99 -9.69 17.25 76.78
N SER A 100 -9.34 18.53 76.86
CA SER A 100 -10.20 19.66 76.50
C SER A 100 -9.92 20.14 75.08
N ALA A 101 -10.89 20.79 74.45
CA ALA A 101 -10.65 21.47 73.17
C ALA A 101 -9.49 22.48 73.34
N GLY A 102 -8.53 22.44 72.41
CA GLY A 102 -7.27 23.20 72.52
C GLY A 102 -6.05 22.35 72.88
N ASP A 103 -6.25 21.16 73.46
CA ASP A 103 -5.14 20.31 73.90
C ASP A 103 -4.34 19.76 72.72
N LEU A 104 -3.06 19.51 73.00
CA LEU A 104 -2.12 18.89 72.06
C LEU A 104 -1.77 17.48 72.53
N TRP A 105 -1.67 16.56 71.58
CA TRP A 105 -1.22 15.19 71.80
C TRP A 105 -0.17 14.81 70.77
N ILE A 106 0.89 14.15 71.20
CA ILE A 106 1.89 13.52 70.34
C ILE A 106 1.72 12.02 70.50
N ASN A 107 1.32 11.36 69.42
CA ASN A 107 1.29 9.91 69.36
C ASN A 107 2.74 9.40 69.22
N SER A 108 3.28 8.75 70.23
CA SER A 108 4.67 8.29 70.27
C SER A 108 4.97 7.12 69.33
N ASP A 109 3.96 6.32 68.95
CA ASP A 109 4.13 5.17 68.07
C ASP A 109 4.17 5.62 66.61
N ASN A 110 3.30 6.57 66.26
CA ASN A 110 3.17 7.10 64.91
C ASN A 110 4.03 8.35 64.66
N GLU A 111 4.61 8.94 65.71
CA GLU A 111 5.33 10.23 65.67
C GLU A 111 4.50 11.37 65.07
N GLN A 112 3.22 11.43 65.46
CA GLN A 112 2.24 12.38 64.91
C GLN A 112 1.64 13.27 65.99
N MET A 113 1.58 14.56 65.71
CA MET A 113 0.95 15.58 66.56
C MET A 113 -0.51 15.75 66.18
N TYR A 114 -1.37 15.84 67.19
CA TYR A 114 -2.81 16.03 67.09
C TYR A 114 -3.24 17.23 67.94
N PHE A 115 -4.29 17.91 67.48
CA PHE A 115 -4.96 19.01 68.15
C PHE A 115 -6.40 18.62 68.46
N ARG A 116 -6.85 18.85 69.69
CA ARG A 116 -8.20 18.54 70.13
C ARG A 116 -9.15 19.65 69.67
N THR A 117 -9.97 19.38 68.65
CA THR A 117 -10.89 20.38 68.09
C THR A 117 -12.20 20.50 68.86
N SER A 118 -12.65 19.40 69.47
CA SER A 118 -13.89 19.31 70.26
C SER A 118 -13.71 18.33 71.42
N SER A 119 -14.71 18.17 72.28
CA SER A 119 -14.67 17.22 73.41
C SER A 119 -14.46 15.76 73.00
N SER A 120 -14.63 15.39 71.72
CA SER A 120 -14.56 14.00 71.23
C SER A 120 -13.69 13.80 69.98
N THR A 121 -12.96 14.82 69.51
CA THR A 121 -12.27 14.72 68.21
C THR A 121 -10.82 15.24 68.27
N TRP A 122 -9.87 14.35 67.95
CA TRP A 122 -8.50 14.74 67.61
C TRP A 122 -8.33 14.91 66.11
N GLN A 123 -7.75 16.03 65.71
CA GLN A 123 -7.36 16.29 64.33
C GLN A 123 -5.84 16.20 64.21
N LEU A 124 -5.36 15.49 63.19
CA LEU A 124 -3.94 15.42 62.87
C LEU A 124 -3.41 16.79 62.45
N VAL A 125 -2.35 17.24 63.12
CA VAL A 125 -1.58 18.45 62.76
C VAL A 125 -0.43 18.06 61.82
N GLY A 126 0.25 16.96 62.10
CA GLY A 126 1.27 16.40 61.22
C GLY A 126 2.33 15.57 61.97
N PRO A 127 3.26 14.92 61.24
CA PRO A 127 3.27 14.76 59.78
C PRO A 127 2.04 14.00 59.24
N VAL A 128 1.70 14.21 57.96
CA VAL A 128 0.57 13.54 57.29
C VAL A 128 0.75 12.04 57.08
N TYR A 129 1.94 11.53 57.39
CA TYR A 129 2.33 10.14 57.36
C TYR A 129 2.75 9.69 58.77
N SER A 130 2.57 8.42 59.10
CA SER A 130 3.11 7.84 60.34
C SER A 130 4.57 7.46 60.19
N LYS A 131 5.25 7.25 61.31
CA LYS A 131 6.62 6.69 61.38
C LYS A 131 6.80 5.46 60.48
N GLY A 132 5.87 4.52 60.51
CA GLY A 132 5.93 3.29 59.72
C GLY A 132 5.72 3.49 58.22
N GLN A 133 4.96 4.52 57.81
CA GLN A 133 4.76 4.87 56.41
C GLN A 133 5.99 5.55 55.79
N THR A 134 6.87 6.12 56.62
CA THR A 134 8.00 6.97 56.20
C THR A 134 7.53 8.16 55.35
N LEU A 135 8.45 8.96 54.80
CA LEU A 135 8.07 10.17 54.05
C LEU A 135 7.14 9.82 52.88
N SER A 136 5.90 10.29 52.96
CA SER A 136 4.85 10.06 51.98
C SER A 136 3.96 11.31 51.84
N GLY A 137 3.46 11.57 50.63
CA GLY A 137 2.72 12.79 50.30
C GLY A 137 3.59 13.89 49.70
N TRP A 138 3.02 15.10 49.63
CA TRP A 138 3.71 16.26 49.05
C TRP A 138 4.68 16.90 50.04
N LYS A 139 5.91 17.09 49.58
CA LYS A 139 6.95 17.86 50.27
C LYS A 139 7.33 19.05 49.40
N VAL A 140 7.20 20.26 49.92
CA VAL A 140 7.69 21.47 49.25
C VAL A 140 9.19 21.58 49.48
N GLU A 141 9.95 21.71 48.40
CA GLU A 141 11.40 21.78 48.42
C GLU A 141 11.89 22.93 47.54
N THR A 142 13.08 23.45 47.82
CA THR A 142 13.76 24.41 46.95
C THR A 142 15.04 23.74 46.43
N ILE A 143 15.17 23.65 45.11
CA ILE A 143 16.37 23.12 44.44
C ILE A 143 16.91 24.17 43.47
N ASN A 144 18.21 24.15 43.18
CA ASN A 144 18.78 25.07 42.20
C ASN A 144 18.73 24.45 40.80
N ASP A 145 18.46 25.26 39.78
CA ASP A 145 18.68 24.89 38.39
C ASP A 145 20.16 24.93 38.02
N SER A 146 20.51 24.40 36.85
CA SER A 146 21.89 24.35 36.33
C SER A 146 22.55 25.72 36.13
N PHE A 147 21.79 26.81 36.21
CA PHE A 147 22.27 28.19 36.13
C PHE A 147 22.40 28.85 37.51
N GLY A 148 22.10 28.12 38.60
CA GLY A 148 22.21 28.58 39.98
C GLY A 148 20.97 29.31 40.52
N SER A 149 19.86 29.37 39.79
CA SER A 149 18.62 29.99 40.28
C SER A 149 17.81 29.01 41.11
N SER A 150 17.28 29.46 42.25
CA SER A 150 16.42 28.63 43.10
C SER A 150 15.03 28.44 42.50
N ARG A 151 14.56 27.19 42.49
CA ARG A 151 13.26 26.74 42.01
C ARG A 151 12.51 26.05 43.14
N VAL A 152 11.30 26.55 43.44
CA VAL A 152 10.38 25.88 44.38
C VAL A 152 9.66 24.77 43.63
N ILE A 153 9.70 23.56 44.18
CA ILE A 153 9.04 22.39 43.64
C ILE A 153 8.15 21.74 44.69
N SER A 154 7.11 21.04 44.24
CA SER A 154 6.37 20.12 45.10
C SER A 154 6.74 18.69 44.71
N SER A 155 7.42 17.98 45.60
CA SER A 155 7.84 16.60 45.40
C SER A 155 6.83 15.65 46.03
N MET A 156 6.28 14.72 45.25
CA MET A 156 5.44 13.65 45.78
C MET A 156 6.31 12.48 46.18
N TYR A 157 6.17 12.04 47.43
CA TYR A 157 6.85 10.87 47.97
C TYR A 157 5.87 9.74 48.28
N ASN A 158 6.35 8.52 48.18
CA ASN A 158 5.70 7.33 48.72
C ASN A 158 6.79 6.42 49.29
N GLY A 159 6.80 6.24 50.61
CA GLY A 159 7.79 5.36 51.24
C GLY A 159 9.24 5.82 51.04
N ASN A 160 9.57 7.10 51.27
CA ASN A 160 10.86 7.75 50.97
C ASN A 160 11.26 7.80 49.47
N THR A 161 10.46 7.21 48.58
CA THR A 161 10.72 7.23 47.15
C THR A 161 10.01 8.41 46.50
N ARG A 162 10.75 9.26 45.78
CA ARG A 162 10.17 10.39 45.04
C ARG A 162 9.56 9.88 43.73
N ILE A 163 8.24 9.98 43.60
CA ILE A 163 7.49 9.43 42.45
C ILE A 163 7.15 10.49 41.40
N ALA A 164 6.99 11.74 41.81
CA ALA A 164 6.68 12.86 40.92
C ALA A 164 7.22 14.19 41.45
N ILE A 165 7.42 15.15 40.56
CA ILE A 165 7.75 16.55 40.88
C ILE A 165 6.82 17.48 40.12
N MET A 166 6.24 18.45 40.82
CA MET A 166 5.53 19.57 40.21
C MET A 166 6.39 20.83 40.18
N SER A 167 6.37 21.52 39.04
CA SER A 167 7.06 22.79 38.82
C SER A 167 6.21 23.73 37.96
N SER A 168 6.36 25.05 38.14
CA SER A 168 5.73 26.06 37.26
C SER A 168 6.53 26.32 35.98
N VAL A 169 7.78 25.84 35.89
CA VAL A 169 8.69 26.06 34.76
C VAL A 169 9.45 24.78 34.44
N THR A 170 9.85 24.62 33.18
CA THR A 170 10.78 23.55 32.77
C THR A 170 12.21 23.97 33.07
N PHE A 171 13.01 23.09 33.68
CA PHE A 171 14.42 23.33 33.95
C PHE A 171 15.22 22.03 34.20
N THR A 172 16.54 22.12 34.03
CA THR A 172 17.50 21.08 34.44
C THR A 172 18.04 21.40 35.83
N PRO A 173 17.90 20.51 36.84
CA PRO A 173 18.47 20.72 38.17
C PRO A 173 20.00 20.79 38.14
N ALA A 174 20.63 21.62 38.99
CA ALA A 174 22.09 21.60 39.18
C ALA A 174 22.59 20.27 39.76
N SER A 175 21.79 19.66 40.64
CA SER A 175 21.98 18.31 41.14
C SER A 175 20.67 17.56 40.93
N ALA A 176 20.65 16.69 39.93
CA ALA A 176 19.44 15.97 39.52
C ALA A 176 18.98 15.00 40.63
N PRO A 177 17.75 15.14 41.13
CA PRO A 177 17.13 14.09 41.94
C PRO A 177 17.05 12.79 41.13
N SER A 178 17.25 11.64 41.78
CA SER A 178 17.15 10.33 41.11
C SER A 178 15.80 10.19 40.41
N GLY A 179 15.82 9.87 39.11
CA GLY A 179 14.63 9.76 38.29
C GLY A 179 14.20 11.05 37.55
N PHE A 180 14.89 12.18 37.77
CA PHE A 180 14.48 13.51 37.29
C PHE A 180 15.66 14.30 36.68
N PRO A 181 16.23 13.86 35.53
CA PRO A 181 17.29 14.60 34.84
C PRO A 181 16.83 15.97 34.32
N GLU A 182 15.54 16.10 34.00
CA GLU A 182 14.87 17.35 33.66
C GLU A 182 13.50 17.37 34.35
N ILE A 183 13.07 18.54 34.80
CA ILE A 183 11.76 18.75 35.42
C ILE A 183 10.97 19.67 34.49
N TYR A 184 9.84 19.19 34.01
CA TYR A 184 8.94 19.95 33.14
C TYR A 184 7.98 20.82 33.94
N ALA A 185 7.55 21.93 33.34
CA ALA A 185 6.39 22.68 33.82
C ALA A 185 5.16 21.75 33.88
N GLY A 186 4.46 21.73 35.01
CA GLY A 186 3.41 20.74 35.30
C GLY A 186 3.92 19.62 36.19
N ILE A 187 3.50 18.38 35.92
CA ILE A 187 3.88 17.18 36.67
C ILE A 187 4.91 16.39 35.85
N THR A 188 6.08 16.14 36.45
CA THR A 188 7.09 15.22 35.94
C THR A 188 7.03 13.92 36.74
N MET A 189 6.98 12.77 36.09
CA MET A 189 7.00 11.44 36.73
C MET A 189 8.43 10.90 36.77
N SER A 190 8.77 10.11 37.79
CA SER A 190 10.11 9.50 37.93
C SER A 190 10.40 8.49 36.83
N ASN A 191 11.45 8.72 36.04
CA ASN A 191 11.87 7.77 35.01
C ASN A 191 12.57 6.51 35.58
N ALA A 192 13.06 6.56 36.82
CA ALA A 192 13.71 5.45 37.49
C ALA A 192 12.73 4.33 37.90
N LEU A 193 11.43 4.64 37.94
CA LEU A 193 10.36 3.72 38.35
C LEU A 193 9.56 3.18 37.16
N GLY A 194 9.85 3.63 35.93
CA GLY A 194 8.94 3.42 34.79
C GLY A 194 7.56 4.04 35.04
N ALA A 195 7.50 5.13 35.84
CA ALA A 195 6.23 5.69 36.26
C ALA A 195 5.47 6.28 35.07
N THR A 196 4.22 5.83 34.90
CA THR A 196 3.31 6.32 33.86
C THR A 196 2.13 7.03 34.51
N PHE A 197 1.57 8.01 33.80
CA PHE A 197 0.24 8.52 34.14
C PHE A 197 -0.80 7.55 33.54
N ALA A 198 -1.29 6.61 34.36
CA ALA A 198 -2.27 5.62 33.92
C ALA A 198 -3.71 6.16 34.08
N GLY A 199 -4.42 6.36 32.96
CA GLY A 199 -5.80 6.85 32.94
C GLY A 199 -6.31 7.10 31.53
N SER A 200 -7.57 7.51 31.39
CA SER A 200 -8.12 7.98 30.12
C SER A 200 -7.78 9.47 29.91
N THR A 201 -7.28 9.80 28.73
CA THR A 201 -7.10 11.19 28.29
C THR A 201 -8.19 11.52 27.27
N THR A 202 -9.16 12.36 27.64
CA THR A 202 -10.22 12.79 26.70
C THR A 202 -9.65 13.70 25.61
N THR A 203 -8.66 14.53 25.97
CA THR A 203 -8.00 15.47 25.06
C THR A 203 -6.52 15.60 25.41
N ALA A 204 -5.66 15.58 24.40
CA ALA A 204 -4.28 16.05 24.50
C ALA A 204 -4.04 17.04 23.36
N ALA A 205 -3.70 18.29 23.70
CA ALA A 205 -3.38 19.29 22.68
C ALA A 205 -2.11 18.88 21.91
N ASN A 206 -1.15 18.32 22.63
CA ASN A 206 0.20 18.03 22.19
C ASN A 206 0.70 16.73 22.84
N LEU A 207 1.39 15.89 22.07
CA LEU A 207 2.15 14.75 22.56
C LEU A 207 3.63 15.01 22.29
N ASN A 208 4.43 15.06 23.35
CA ASN A 208 5.88 15.13 23.20
C ASN A 208 6.43 13.71 22.97
N ILE A 209 7.01 13.46 21.79
CA ILE A 209 7.60 12.17 21.42
C ILE A 209 9.13 12.23 21.28
N SER A 210 9.77 13.27 21.83
CA SER A 210 11.21 13.55 21.68
C SER A 210 12.15 12.47 22.21
N GLY A 211 11.64 11.37 22.78
CA GLY A 211 12.41 10.20 23.25
C GLY A 211 12.09 8.88 22.54
N THR A 212 11.26 8.86 21.49
CA THR A 212 11.06 7.64 20.69
C THR A 212 12.21 7.47 19.70
N THR A 213 12.49 6.22 19.28
CA THR A 213 13.50 5.90 18.25
C THR A 213 13.26 6.62 16.91
N ASN A 214 12.08 7.22 16.74
CA ASN A 214 11.75 8.15 15.67
C ASN A 214 11.87 9.58 16.22
N ILE A 215 13.08 10.15 16.13
CA ILE A 215 13.43 11.43 16.74
C ILE A 215 12.80 12.57 15.93
N SER A 216 11.50 12.80 16.11
CA SER A 216 10.97 14.15 15.95
C SER A 216 11.26 14.89 17.25
N GLY A 217 12.26 15.77 17.24
CA GLY A 217 12.54 16.70 18.34
C GLY A 217 11.43 17.74 18.56
N THR A 218 10.27 17.56 17.91
CA THR A 218 9.16 18.52 17.90
C THR A 218 7.95 17.90 18.59
N VAL A 219 7.35 18.67 19.49
CA VAL A 219 6.04 18.39 20.06
C VAL A 219 5.02 18.21 18.92
N ILE A 220 4.34 17.05 18.87
CA ILE A 220 3.37 16.75 17.82
C ILE A 220 1.97 17.08 18.36
N ALA A 221 1.26 17.98 17.68
CA ALA A 221 -0.15 18.23 17.98
C ALA A 221 -0.94 16.92 17.87
N GLY A 222 -1.85 16.65 18.82
CA GLY A 222 -2.56 15.36 18.89
C GLY A 222 -3.31 15.00 17.59
N GLY A 223 -3.74 16.00 16.81
CA GLY A 223 -4.40 15.81 15.51
C GLY A 223 -3.48 15.32 14.38
N ASN A 224 -2.17 15.35 14.57
CA ASN A 224 -1.19 14.87 13.59
C ASN A 224 -0.80 13.39 13.84
N ILE A 225 -1.50 12.69 14.74
CA ILE A 225 -1.32 11.26 15.02
C ILE A 225 -2.45 10.47 14.34
N MET A 226 -2.11 9.44 13.57
CA MET A 226 -3.12 8.57 12.98
C MET A 226 -3.84 7.75 14.05
N ARG A 227 -5.17 7.83 14.07
CA ARG A 227 -6.02 7.04 14.97
C ARG A 227 -6.41 5.70 14.34
N LYS A 228 -6.63 4.70 15.20
CA LYS A 228 -7.08 3.36 14.81
C LYS A 228 -8.59 3.22 14.57
N ASP A 229 -9.38 4.19 15.02
CA ASP A 229 -10.84 4.07 15.17
C ASP A 229 -11.65 5.01 14.27
N THR A 230 -11.00 5.88 13.51
CA THR A 230 -11.67 6.83 12.61
C THR A 230 -10.82 7.12 11.38
N ALA A 231 -11.47 7.48 10.28
CA ALA A 231 -10.80 7.87 9.04
C ALA A 231 -9.78 9.00 9.31
N GLN A 232 -8.63 8.91 8.65
CA GLN A 232 -7.51 9.85 8.78
C GLN A 232 -7.23 10.53 7.45
N THR A 233 -6.80 11.79 7.49
CA THR A 233 -6.29 12.52 6.33
C THR A 233 -4.89 13.03 6.66
N MET A 234 -3.94 12.78 5.78
CA MET A 234 -2.55 13.22 5.96
C MET A 234 -2.13 14.16 4.84
N THR A 235 -1.40 15.22 5.19
CA THR A 235 -0.80 16.15 4.23
C THR A 235 0.64 15.75 3.89
N GLY A 236 1.32 15.05 4.80
CA GLY A 236 2.68 14.52 4.60
C GLY A 236 2.69 13.14 3.93
N VAL A 237 3.90 12.66 3.62
CA VAL A 237 4.14 11.33 3.05
C VAL A 237 4.03 10.25 4.13
N LEU A 238 3.39 9.12 3.82
CA LEU A 238 3.47 7.89 4.61
C LEU A 238 4.68 7.07 4.16
N THR A 239 5.69 6.96 5.03
CA THR A 239 6.84 6.07 4.81
C THR A 239 6.71 4.82 5.68
N ILE A 240 6.75 3.64 5.06
CA ILE A 240 6.81 2.35 5.75
C ILE A 240 8.18 1.75 5.50
N SER A 241 9.06 1.79 6.51
CA SER A 241 10.46 1.38 6.38
C SER A 241 10.70 -0.12 6.53
N THR A 242 9.65 -0.90 6.83
CA THR A 242 9.75 -2.36 6.92
C THR A 242 9.41 -3.00 5.58
N ASP A 243 10.18 -4.01 5.19
CA ASP A 243 9.93 -4.84 4.00
C ASP A 243 8.58 -5.58 4.07
N SER A 244 8.00 -5.76 5.26
CA SER A 244 6.64 -6.27 5.44
C SER A 244 5.54 -5.30 4.97
N GLY A 245 5.90 -4.03 4.74
CA GLY A 245 5.10 -3.02 4.06
C GLY A 245 3.69 -2.77 4.60
N LEU A 246 2.73 -2.57 3.70
CA LEU A 246 1.33 -2.23 4.00
C LEU A 246 0.41 -3.44 3.82
N ARG A 247 -0.52 -3.61 4.76
CA ARG A 247 -1.59 -4.64 4.70
C ARG A 247 -2.95 -3.96 4.80
N VAL A 248 -3.89 -4.31 3.92
CA VAL A 248 -5.23 -3.74 3.84
C VAL A 248 -6.28 -4.85 3.82
N GLY A 249 -7.37 -4.65 4.54
CA GLY A 249 -8.47 -5.62 4.69
C GLY A 249 -8.43 -6.34 6.03
N ALA A 250 -9.59 -6.83 6.49
CA ALA A 250 -9.71 -7.50 7.80
C ALA A 250 -8.88 -8.80 7.87
N ALA A 251 -8.69 -9.47 6.73
CA ALA A 251 -7.85 -10.66 6.61
C ALA A 251 -6.42 -10.33 6.13
N ASN A 252 -6.08 -9.04 5.96
CA ASN A 252 -4.84 -8.58 5.32
C ASN A 252 -4.71 -9.06 3.85
N ASP A 253 -5.82 -8.99 3.12
CA ASP A 253 -5.97 -9.48 1.75
C ASP A 253 -4.95 -8.81 0.80
N LEU A 254 -5.00 -7.47 0.69
CA LEU A 254 -4.11 -6.70 -0.16
C LEU A 254 -2.83 -6.36 0.59
N GLN A 255 -1.68 -6.72 0.01
CA GLN A 255 -0.36 -6.45 0.59
C GLN A 255 0.54 -5.74 -0.42
N LEU A 256 1.27 -4.74 0.07
CA LEU A 256 2.37 -4.09 -0.63
C LEU A 256 3.64 -4.39 0.16
N THR A 257 4.52 -5.22 -0.37
CA THR A 257 5.72 -5.71 0.33
C THR A 257 6.98 -5.50 -0.50
N VAL A 258 8.14 -5.54 0.15
CA VAL A 258 9.46 -5.53 -0.52
C VAL A 258 10.20 -6.81 -0.17
N SER A 259 10.91 -7.39 -1.13
CA SER A 259 11.83 -8.51 -0.93
C SER A 259 13.14 -8.23 -1.66
N GLY A 260 14.20 -7.94 -0.90
CA GLY A 260 15.46 -7.49 -1.47
C GLY A 260 15.29 -6.11 -2.11
N ILE A 261 15.24 -6.06 -3.45
CA ILE A 261 15.02 -4.81 -4.20
C ILE A 261 13.66 -4.78 -4.93
N ASP A 262 12.91 -5.89 -4.89
CA ASP A 262 11.68 -6.04 -5.65
C ASP A 262 10.46 -5.66 -4.80
N ALA A 263 9.58 -4.83 -5.36
CA ALA A 263 8.30 -4.48 -4.76
C ALA A 263 7.17 -5.34 -5.33
N THR A 264 6.29 -5.84 -4.47
CA THR A 264 5.18 -6.72 -4.85
C THR A 264 3.85 -6.13 -4.39
N ILE A 265 2.87 -6.11 -5.29
CA ILE A 265 1.46 -5.92 -4.98
C ILE A 265 0.80 -7.30 -5.07
N SER A 266 0.17 -7.76 -3.98
CA SER A 266 -0.46 -9.08 -3.93
C SER A 266 -1.82 -9.05 -3.27
N ASN A 267 -2.72 -9.91 -3.74
CA ASN A 267 -3.86 -10.38 -2.98
C ASN A 267 -3.52 -11.78 -2.49
N VAL A 268 -3.37 -11.96 -1.19
CA VAL A 268 -2.95 -13.26 -0.62
C VAL A 268 -4.12 -14.21 -0.35
N THR A 269 -5.34 -13.71 -0.54
CA THR A 269 -6.55 -14.50 -0.35
C THR A 269 -6.71 -15.47 -1.51
N GLU A 270 -7.02 -16.74 -1.20
CA GLU A 270 -7.19 -17.78 -2.22
C GLU A 270 -8.24 -17.36 -3.27
N ASN A 271 -7.87 -17.43 -4.54
CA ASN A 271 -8.69 -16.98 -5.68
C ASN A 271 -9.11 -15.49 -5.59
N GLY A 272 -8.41 -14.69 -4.79
CA GLY A 272 -8.66 -13.26 -4.64
C GLY A 272 -8.08 -12.46 -5.81
N ASP A 273 -8.95 -11.85 -6.59
CA ASP A 273 -8.56 -11.03 -7.74
C ASP A 273 -7.84 -9.73 -7.35
N ILE A 274 -7.12 -9.14 -8.32
CA ILE A 274 -6.67 -7.76 -8.26
C ILE A 274 -7.30 -7.00 -9.43
N ASP A 275 -8.14 -6.02 -9.11
CA ASP A 275 -8.84 -5.18 -10.08
C ASP A 275 -8.28 -3.75 -10.03
N ILE A 276 -7.92 -3.19 -11.19
CA ILE A 276 -7.65 -1.76 -11.33
C ILE A 276 -8.93 -1.11 -11.82
N GLN A 277 -9.53 -0.28 -10.98
CA GLN A 277 -10.78 0.41 -11.25
C GLN A 277 -10.58 1.90 -11.48
N VAL A 278 -11.36 2.47 -12.40
CA VAL A 278 -11.37 3.91 -12.69
C VAL A 278 -12.80 4.41 -12.77
N ASN A 279 -13.00 5.68 -12.45
CA ASN A 279 -14.25 6.37 -12.73
C ASN A 279 -14.24 6.86 -14.18
N ASN A 280 -15.15 6.33 -14.99
CA ASN A 280 -15.39 6.78 -16.35
C ASN A 280 -16.78 7.41 -16.42
N ASN A 281 -16.83 8.75 -16.46
CA ASN A 281 -18.07 9.53 -16.55
C ASN A 281 -19.11 9.24 -15.45
N GLY A 282 -18.67 9.07 -14.21
CA GLY A 282 -19.55 8.81 -13.06
C GLY A 282 -19.81 7.33 -12.78
N SER A 283 -19.43 6.42 -13.67
CA SER A 283 -19.50 4.97 -13.46
C SER A 283 -18.11 4.40 -13.21
N THR A 284 -17.99 3.52 -12.21
CA THR A 284 -16.77 2.74 -11.99
C THR A 284 -16.70 1.61 -13.03
N ILE A 285 -15.59 1.52 -13.73
CA ILE A 285 -15.26 0.40 -14.62
C ILE A 285 -13.97 -0.27 -14.14
N THR A 286 -13.73 -1.53 -14.55
CA THR A 286 -12.48 -2.27 -14.28
C THR A 286 -11.71 -2.48 -15.60
N PRO A 287 -10.86 -1.53 -16.04
CA PRO A 287 -10.10 -1.70 -17.26
C PRO A 287 -9.08 -2.83 -17.20
N ILE A 288 -8.52 -3.15 -16.03
CA ILE A 288 -7.56 -4.24 -15.88
C ILE A 288 -8.02 -5.13 -14.74
N LYS A 289 -8.17 -6.41 -15.02
CA LYS A 289 -8.52 -7.45 -14.07
C LYS A 289 -7.46 -8.54 -14.09
N ILE A 290 -6.98 -8.93 -12.91
CA ILE A 290 -6.18 -10.12 -12.70
C ILE A 290 -7.09 -11.13 -12.01
N ASP A 291 -7.55 -12.12 -12.77
CA ASP A 291 -8.37 -13.24 -12.30
C ASP A 291 -7.43 -14.29 -11.67
N ALA A 292 -7.42 -14.33 -10.34
CA ALA A 292 -6.55 -15.21 -9.59
C ALA A 292 -7.00 -16.67 -9.65
N ALA A 293 -8.31 -16.92 -9.72
CA ALA A 293 -8.86 -18.27 -9.75
C ALA A 293 -8.42 -19.06 -10.99
N ASN A 294 -8.30 -18.38 -12.13
CA ASN A 294 -7.93 -18.98 -13.40
C ASN A 294 -6.51 -18.61 -13.87
N GLY A 295 -5.82 -17.71 -13.17
CA GLY A 295 -4.49 -17.21 -13.56
C GLY A 295 -4.50 -16.42 -14.87
N ARG A 296 -5.48 -15.52 -15.04
CA ARG A 296 -5.72 -14.80 -16.30
C ARG A 296 -5.68 -13.29 -16.11
N VAL A 297 -5.36 -12.57 -17.19
CA VAL A 297 -5.41 -11.11 -17.22
C VAL A 297 -6.39 -10.66 -18.31
N GLY A 298 -7.36 -9.85 -17.90
CA GLY A 298 -8.32 -9.20 -18.78
C GLY A 298 -8.05 -7.69 -18.88
N ILE A 299 -8.04 -7.16 -20.10
CA ILE A 299 -8.08 -5.72 -20.37
C ILE A 299 -9.41 -5.38 -21.03
N PHE A 300 -10.18 -4.49 -20.39
CA PHE A 300 -11.56 -4.14 -20.74
C PHE A 300 -12.52 -5.35 -20.80
N THR A 301 -12.18 -6.45 -20.14
CA THR A 301 -13.03 -7.62 -19.93
C THR A 301 -12.98 -8.06 -18.47
N SER A 302 -14.15 -8.30 -17.87
CA SER A 302 -14.28 -8.72 -16.47
C SER A 302 -14.20 -10.24 -16.27
N SER A 303 -14.14 -11.01 -17.36
CA SER A 303 -14.16 -12.48 -17.32
C SER A 303 -13.33 -13.05 -18.46
N PRO A 304 -11.99 -12.89 -18.42
CA PRO A 304 -11.12 -13.40 -19.45
C PRO A 304 -11.27 -14.93 -19.58
N THR A 305 -11.39 -15.39 -20.82
CA THR A 305 -11.58 -16.80 -21.21
C THR A 305 -10.25 -17.48 -21.55
N VAL A 306 -9.22 -16.69 -21.84
CA VAL A 306 -7.85 -17.11 -22.16
C VAL A 306 -6.84 -16.43 -21.22
N PRO A 307 -5.57 -16.90 -21.12
CA PRO A 307 -4.57 -16.34 -20.21
C PRO A 307 -4.37 -14.81 -20.32
N PHE A 308 -4.47 -14.26 -21.52
CA PHE A 308 -4.45 -12.82 -21.76
C PHE A 308 -5.52 -12.44 -22.79
N GLU A 309 -6.48 -11.63 -22.40
CA GLU A 309 -7.59 -11.23 -23.26
C GLU A 309 -7.77 -9.70 -23.24
N ILE A 310 -7.91 -9.09 -24.41
CA ILE A 310 -8.23 -7.67 -24.58
C ILE A 310 -9.55 -7.57 -25.34
N THR A 311 -10.53 -6.87 -24.79
CA THR A 311 -11.75 -6.51 -25.53
C THR A 311 -11.59 -5.12 -26.13
N GLY A 312 -11.63 -5.03 -27.46
CA GLY A 312 -11.48 -3.79 -28.21
C GLY A 312 -10.30 -3.82 -29.17
N ASP A 313 -9.98 -2.66 -29.75
CA ASP A 313 -8.90 -2.52 -30.73
C ASP A 313 -7.53 -2.44 -30.06
N VAL A 314 -6.52 -3.04 -30.70
CA VAL A 314 -5.11 -2.95 -30.29
C VAL A 314 -4.33 -2.19 -31.35
N ARG A 315 -3.77 -1.03 -30.98
CA ARG A 315 -2.80 -0.30 -31.81
C ARG A 315 -1.38 -0.57 -31.32
N ILE A 316 -0.56 -1.18 -32.16
CA ILE A 316 0.86 -1.47 -31.86
C ILE A 316 1.72 -0.44 -32.59
N VAL A 317 2.50 0.34 -31.84
CA VAL A 317 3.55 1.21 -32.40
C VAL A 317 4.87 0.45 -32.28
N GLY A 318 5.31 -0.18 -33.35
CA GLY A 318 6.47 -1.08 -33.38
C GLY A 318 6.15 -2.38 -34.11
N ASN A 319 6.91 -3.44 -33.81
CA ASN A 319 6.73 -4.75 -34.44
C ASN A 319 5.83 -5.65 -33.57
N LEU A 320 4.94 -6.39 -34.21
CA LEU A 320 4.29 -7.57 -33.61
C LEU A 320 5.15 -8.80 -33.92
N SER A 321 5.66 -9.47 -32.89
CA SER A 321 6.37 -10.75 -33.01
C SER A 321 5.51 -11.86 -32.42
N VAL A 322 5.24 -12.90 -33.19
CA VAL A 322 4.44 -14.06 -32.79
C VAL A 322 5.33 -15.30 -32.93
N SER A 323 5.60 -15.98 -31.81
CA SER A 323 6.38 -17.23 -31.82
C SER A 323 5.51 -18.46 -32.11
N GLY A 324 4.20 -18.34 -31.93
CA GLY A 324 3.20 -19.32 -32.34
C GLY A 324 2.55 -18.96 -33.67
N GLU A 325 1.32 -19.40 -33.87
CA GLU A 325 0.51 -19.07 -35.03
C GLU A 325 -0.21 -17.73 -34.86
N TYR A 326 -0.26 -16.93 -35.92
CA TYR A 326 -1.16 -15.79 -36.01
C TYR A 326 -2.51 -16.26 -36.56
N ALA A 327 -3.53 -16.31 -35.72
CA ALA A 327 -4.88 -16.70 -36.09
C ALA A 327 -5.83 -15.49 -36.10
N ASN A 328 -6.56 -15.31 -37.20
CA ASN A 328 -7.61 -14.31 -37.33
C ASN A 328 -8.95 -15.03 -37.57
N THR A 329 -9.78 -15.12 -36.54
CA THR A 329 -10.93 -16.03 -36.50
C THR A 329 -12.26 -15.39 -36.91
N THR A 330 -12.33 -14.06 -37.00
CA THR A 330 -13.60 -13.34 -37.22
C THR A 330 -13.62 -12.48 -38.47
N SER A 331 -12.48 -11.98 -38.94
CA SER A 331 -12.46 -11.20 -40.18
C SER A 331 -12.23 -12.13 -41.37
N ASN A 332 -13.04 -11.96 -42.42
CA ASN A 332 -12.87 -12.70 -43.67
C ASN A 332 -11.58 -12.29 -44.43
N ILE A 333 -10.94 -11.17 -44.06
CA ILE A 333 -9.83 -10.56 -44.79
C ILE A 333 -8.77 -10.06 -43.82
N ASN A 334 -7.52 -10.52 -43.98
CA ASN A 334 -6.35 -9.90 -43.37
C ASN A 334 -5.81 -8.81 -44.32
N VAL A 335 -5.80 -7.55 -43.89
CA VAL A 335 -5.36 -6.41 -44.71
C VAL A 335 -3.90 -6.09 -44.40
N ILE A 336 -3.06 -6.11 -45.44
CA ILE A 336 -1.68 -5.64 -45.41
C ILE A 336 -1.58 -4.53 -46.46
N ASP A 337 -1.42 -3.29 -46.01
CA ASP A 337 -1.41 -2.11 -46.89
C ASP A 337 0.01 -1.58 -47.11
N ASP A 338 0.30 -1.17 -48.34
CA ASP A 338 1.59 -0.61 -48.82
C ASP A 338 2.87 -1.38 -48.43
N ASN A 339 2.73 -2.66 -48.07
CA ASN A 339 3.80 -3.45 -47.49
C ASN A 339 4.18 -4.68 -48.33
N TRP A 340 5.48 -4.98 -48.34
CA TRP A 340 5.99 -6.25 -48.86
C TRP A 340 5.74 -7.38 -47.87
N LEU A 341 5.15 -8.48 -48.34
CA LEU A 341 5.03 -9.71 -47.55
C LEU A 341 6.31 -10.54 -47.69
N LYS A 342 7.12 -10.57 -46.64
CA LYS A 342 8.32 -11.41 -46.57
C LYS A 342 7.97 -12.73 -45.90
N LEU A 343 8.16 -13.83 -46.62
CA LEU A 343 7.90 -15.19 -46.14
C LEU A 343 9.22 -15.90 -45.80
N ASN A 344 9.17 -16.86 -44.88
CA ASN A 344 10.29 -17.71 -44.46
C ASN A 344 11.56 -16.95 -44.02
N THR A 345 11.38 -15.89 -43.23
CA THR A 345 12.48 -15.14 -42.63
C THR A 345 13.18 -15.92 -41.53
N GLY A 346 14.49 -16.14 -41.68
CA GLY A 346 15.33 -16.64 -40.59
C GLY A 346 15.42 -18.15 -40.44
N ASN A 347 14.72 -18.93 -41.28
CA ASN A 347 14.88 -20.37 -41.35
C ASN A 347 15.91 -20.78 -42.43
N SER A 348 16.28 -22.06 -42.48
CA SER A 348 16.99 -22.64 -43.62
C SER A 348 16.19 -22.45 -44.92
N GLN A 349 16.86 -22.57 -46.09
CA GLN A 349 16.18 -22.49 -47.38
C GLN A 349 15.08 -23.56 -47.44
N ALA A 350 13.84 -23.12 -47.23
CA ALA A 350 12.64 -23.95 -47.22
C ALA A 350 11.59 -23.33 -48.14
N ASP A 351 10.72 -24.19 -48.66
CA ASP A 351 9.61 -23.79 -49.50
C ASP A 351 8.68 -22.87 -48.72
N ALA A 352 8.29 -21.75 -49.32
CA ALA A 352 7.58 -20.68 -48.64
C ALA A 352 6.59 -20.00 -49.56
N GLY A 353 5.38 -19.76 -49.06
CA GLY A 353 4.31 -19.28 -49.92
C GLY A 353 3.01 -19.02 -49.19
N ILE A 354 1.96 -18.93 -49.99
CA ILE A 354 0.58 -18.75 -49.57
C ILE A 354 -0.14 -20.09 -49.79
N ILE A 355 -0.91 -20.49 -48.79
CA ILE A 355 -1.76 -21.69 -48.84
C ILE A 355 -3.21 -21.20 -48.85
N ALA A 356 -4.01 -21.76 -49.74
CA ALA A 356 -5.45 -21.64 -49.73
C ALA A 356 -6.01 -23.00 -49.32
N GLU A 357 -6.36 -23.11 -48.04
CA GLU A 357 -6.98 -24.29 -47.46
C GLU A 357 -8.31 -24.58 -48.15
N THR A 358 -8.52 -25.82 -48.57
CA THR A 358 -9.78 -26.23 -49.22
C THR A 358 -10.37 -27.43 -48.51
N ASP A 359 -11.63 -27.34 -48.12
CA ASP A 359 -12.38 -28.39 -47.41
C ASP A 359 -12.58 -29.68 -48.22
N SER A 360 -12.36 -29.63 -49.54
CA SER A 360 -12.75 -30.64 -50.51
C SER A 360 -11.60 -31.30 -51.25
N LEU A 361 -10.34 -30.90 -50.99
CA LEU A 361 -9.14 -31.54 -51.54
C LEU A 361 -8.38 -32.31 -50.45
N THR A 362 -7.64 -33.34 -50.86
CA THR A 362 -6.74 -34.08 -49.98
C THR A 362 -5.44 -33.34 -49.64
N ASP A 363 -5.12 -32.27 -50.39
CA ASP A 363 -3.98 -31.37 -50.19
C ASP A 363 -4.30 -30.00 -50.80
N ASP A 364 -3.94 -28.93 -50.09
CA ASP A 364 -4.38 -27.57 -50.36
C ASP A 364 -3.84 -26.98 -51.66
N ALA A 365 -4.51 -25.94 -52.15
CA ALA A 365 -3.96 -25.12 -53.23
C ALA A 365 -2.85 -24.23 -52.67
N ARG A 366 -1.71 -24.14 -53.39
CA ARG A 366 -0.53 -23.39 -52.93
C ARG A 366 0.07 -22.53 -54.02
N LEU A 367 0.63 -21.40 -53.60
CA LEU A 367 1.52 -20.53 -54.38
C LEU A 367 2.80 -20.34 -53.57
N PHE A 368 3.92 -20.92 -53.98
CA PHE A 368 5.14 -20.91 -53.17
C PHE A 368 6.42 -20.90 -53.99
N TRP A 369 7.50 -20.41 -53.39
CA TRP A 369 8.84 -20.58 -53.93
C TRP A 369 9.33 -21.99 -53.64
N SER A 370 9.61 -22.77 -54.68
CA SER A 370 10.21 -24.09 -54.56
C SER A 370 11.73 -23.97 -54.57
N VAL A 371 12.36 -24.25 -53.43
CA VAL A 371 13.82 -24.19 -53.27
C VAL A 371 14.50 -25.26 -54.11
N SER A 372 13.94 -26.47 -54.13
CA SER A 372 14.49 -27.61 -54.89
C SER A 372 14.49 -27.35 -56.39
N ASN A 373 13.45 -26.69 -56.91
CA ASN A 373 13.31 -26.43 -58.34
C ASN A 373 13.81 -25.03 -58.78
N GLY A 374 13.97 -24.10 -57.83
CA GLY A 374 14.47 -22.75 -58.09
C GLY A 374 13.49 -21.80 -58.78
N PHE A 375 12.17 -22.00 -58.59
CA PHE A 375 11.14 -21.15 -59.18
C PHE A 375 9.87 -21.07 -58.31
N TRP A 376 9.02 -20.09 -58.62
CA TRP A 376 7.66 -20.02 -58.08
C TRP A 376 6.79 -21.09 -58.70
N SER A 377 6.08 -21.83 -57.85
CA SER A 377 5.18 -22.92 -58.21
C SER A 377 3.76 -22.59 -57.75
N ALA A 378 2.78 -22.99 -58.55
CA ALA A 378 1.36 -22.93 -58.21
C ALA A 378 0.66 -24.24 -58.58
N GLY A 379 -0.33 -24.66 -57.79
CA GLY A 379 -1.09 -25.88 -58.04
C GLY A 379 -1.84 -26.37 -56.81
N SER A 380 -2.34 -27.59 -56.86
CA SER A 380 -3.13 -28.22 -55.79
C SER A 380 -3.02 -29.74 -55.86
N ASN A 381 -3.46 -30.45 -54.82
CA ASN A 381 -3.45 -31.92 -54.79
C ASN A 381 -2.07 -32.53 -55.08
N ALA A 382 -1.02 -31.99 -54.43
CA ALA A 382 0.38 -32.34 -54.65
C ALA A 382 0.90 -32.23 -56.11
N SER A 383 0.16 -31.57 -57.00
CA SER A 383 0.56 -31.32 -58.39
C SER A 383 0.83 -29.82 -58.58
N TYR A 384 2.11 -29.47 -58.70
CA TYR A 384 2.56 -28.08 -58.76
C TYR A 384 3.33 -27.82 -60.04
N SER A 385 3.01 -26.71 -60.70
CA SER A 385 3.67 -26.27 -61.93
C SER A 385 4.34 -24.93 -61.73
N GLN A 386 5.43 -24.68 -62.46
CA GLN A 386 6.10 -23.38 -62.47
C GLN A 386 5.13 -22.28 -62.94
N ILE A 387 5.15 -21.14 -62.26
CA ILE A 387 4.56 -19.90 -62.76
C ILE A 387 5.44 -19.36 -63.88
N ILE A 388 4.89 -19.32 -65.08
CA ILE A 388 5.60 -18.89 -66.27
C ILE A 388 5.73 -17.37 -66.28
N ARG A 389 6.97 -16.86 -66.22
CA ARG A 389 7.28 -15.45 -66.45
C ARG A 389 7.64 -15.24 -67.91
N LEU A 390 7.64 -13.99 -68.36
CA LEU A 390 8.07 -13.63 -69.72
C LEU A 390 9.51 -14.10 -70.05
N ALA A 391 10.36 -14.17 -69.03
CA ALA A 391 11.73 -14.69 -69.15
C ALA A 391 11.79 -16.21 -69.33
N ASP A 392 10.75 -16.94 -68.88
CA ASP A 392 10.66 -18.38 -69.02
C ASP A 392 10.14 -18.79 -70.41
N ALA A 393 9.67 -17.82 -71.22
CA ALA A 393 9.14 -18.03 -72.56
C ALA A 393 10.13 -17.63 -73.67
N VAL A 394 10.12 -18.38 -74.79
CA VAL A 394 11.06 -18.25 -75.91
C VAL A 394 10.34 -17.94 -77.22
N VAL A 395 11.00 -17.13 -78.07
CA VAL A 395 10.49 -16.78 -79.41
C VAL A 395 10.68 -17.92 -80.39
N ASP A 396 11.79 -18.65 -80.21
CA ASP A 396 12.19 -19.75 -81.06
C ASP A 396 12.25 -21.06 -80.27
N GLY A 397 11.11 -21.76 -80.27
CA GLY A 397 11.00 -23.09 -79.69
C GLY A 397 11.71 -24.18 -80.48
N ASP A 398 12.13 -23.92 -81.72
CA ASP A 398 12.99 -24.82 -82.49
C ASP A 398 14.39 -24.83 -81.88
N ALA A 399 14.96 -23.63 -81.69
CA ALA A 399 16.26 -23.45 -81.08
C ALA A 399 16.28 -23.78 -79.58
N THR A 400 15.18 -23.53 -78.86
CA THR A 400 15.11 -23.66 -77.38
C THR A 400 13.93 -24.52 -76.92
N LYS A 401 14.05 -25.83 -77.17
CA LYS A 401 13.04 -26.85 -76.89
C LYS A 401 12.69 -26.97 -75.40
N GLY A 402 11.44 -27.31 -75.10
CA GLY A 402 10.94 -27.55 -73.73
C GLY A 402 10.58 -26.28 -72.93
N LYS A 403 10.57 -25.12 -73.57
CA LYS A 403 10.12 -23.84 -73.00
C LYS A 403 8.75 -23.45 -73.53
N VAL A 404 8.05 -22.60 -72.78
CA VAL A 404 6.78 -22.01 -73.25
C VAL A 404 7.06 -21.06 -74.40
N LEU A 405 6.22 -21.07 -75.42
CA LEU A 405 6.42 -20.26 -76.63
C LEU A 405 5.80 -18.87 -76.43
N LYS A 406 6.48 -17.83 -76.93
CA LYS A 406 5.93 -16.49 -77.13
C LYS A 406 6.11 -16.07 -78.58
N THR A 407 5.28 -15.14 -79.04
CA THR A 407 5.43 -14.58 -80.38
C THR A 407 6.69 -13.72 -80.47
N ASP A 408 7.31 -13.72 -81.64
CA ASP A 408 8.34 -12.75 -81.99
C ASP A 408 7.77 -11.33 -81.96
N ALA A 409 8.47 -10.40 -81.30
CA ALA A 409 7.98 -9.05 -81.09
C ALA A 409 7.93 -8.21 -82.39
N SER A 410 8.68 -8.59 -83.42
CA SER A 410 8.77 -7.86 -84.69
C SER A 410 7.87 -8.42 -85.78
N THR A 411 7.56 -9.72 -85.73
CA THR A 411 6.80 -10.42 -86.78
C THR A 411 5.48 -11.03 -86.28
N GLY A 412 5.30 -11.18 -84.98
CA GLY A 412 4.13 -11.85 -84.38
C GLY A 412 4.10 -13.37 -84.60
N ASN A 413 5.17 -13.95 -85.14
CA ASN A 413 5.23 -15.38 -85.46
C ASN A 413 5.64 -16.22 -84.24
N VAL A 414 5.25 -17.50 -84.25
CA VAL A 414 5.75 -18.54 -83.32
C VAL A 414 6.61 -19.50 -84.14
N THR A 415 7.86 -19.70 -83.72
CA THR A 415 8.81 -20.61 -84.38
C THR A 415 8.96 -21.88 -83.56
N VAL A 416 8.81 -23.04 -84.21
CA VAL A 416 8.97 -24.38 -83.62
C VAL A 416 9.46 -25.36 -84.69
N THR A 417 10.15 -26.43 -84.27
CA THR A 417 10.69 -27.46 -85.20
C THR A 417 9.57 -28.11 -86.00
N ASP A 418 8.54 -28.59 -85.30
CA ASP A 418 7.38 -29.27 -85.86
C ASP A 418 6.15 -28.91 -85.04
N VAL A 419 5.00 -28.73 -85.71
CA VAL A 419 3.70 -28.57 -85.05
C VAL A 419 2.85 -29.80 -85.36
N THR A 420 2.60 -30.63 -84.34
CA THR A 420 1.57 -31.67 -84.43
C THR A 420 0.21 -31.05 -84.11
N ILE A 421 -0.60 -30.78 -85.15
CA ILE A 421 -1.98 -30.32 -84.98
C ILE A 421 -2.92 -31.52 -85.09
N GLY A 422 -3.59 -31.87 -84.01
CA GLY A 422 -4.65 -32.88 -84.04
C GLY A 422 -5.90 -32.33 -84.74
N THR A 423 -6.00 -32.43 -86.06
CA THR A 423 -7.24 -32.07 -86.78
C THR A 423 -7.93 -33.29 -87.36
N ALA A 424 -9.17 -33.53 -86.95
CA ALA A 424 -10.17 -34.08 -87.85
C ALA A 424 -10.78 -32.88 -88.61
N PHE A 425 -10.33 -32.67 -89.85
CA PHE A 425 -10.80 -31.64 -90.80
C PHE A 425 -10.73 -30.17 -90.33
N VAL A 426 -9.88 -29.36 -90.98
CA VAL A 426 -10.04 -27.90 -90.99
C VAL A 426 -10.03 -27.41 -92.45
N ALA A 427 -11.17 -26.90 -92.90
CA ALA A 427 -11.24 -26.06 -94.09
C ALA A 427 -10.73 -24.67 -93.68
N VAL A 428 -9.51 -24.30 -94.11
CA VAL A 428 -9.03 -22.92 -93.99
C VAL A 428 -9.11 -22.26 -95.36
N SER A 429 -10.10 -21.39 -95.54
CA SER A 429 -10.09 -20.40 -96.61
C SER A 429 -9.19 -19.24 -96.19
N THR A 430 -8.18 -18.89 -96.98
CA THR A 430 -7.51 -17.59 -96.83
C THR A 430 -7.91 -16.66 -97.98
N ALA A 431 -8.48 -15.52 -97.63
CA ALA A 431 -8.41 -14.30 -98.43
C ALA A 431 -7.49 -13.34 -97.67
N SER A 432 -6.18 -13.43 -97.89
CA SER A 432 -5.21 -12.50 -97.27
C SER A 432 -3.97 -12.37 -98.15
N THR A 433 -3.49 -11.13 -98.30
CA THR A 433 -2.31 -10.71 -99.08
C THR A 433 -0.98 -10.87 -98.33
N SER A 434 -0.99 -11.41 -97.10
CA SER A 434 0.24 -11.57 -96.31
C SER A 434 0.82 -12.96 -96.52
N GLN A 435 2.06 -13.04 -97.02
CA GLN A 435 2.78 -14.29 -97.30
C GLN A 435 2.81 -15.20 -96.06
N LYS A 436 2.02 -16.28 -96.09
CA LYS A 436 2.23 -17.46 -95.24
C LYS A 436 2.42 -18.66 -96.14
N ALA A 437 3.41 -19.50 -95.84
CA ALA A 437 3.73 -20.69 -96.62
C ALA A 437 2.53 -21.67 -96.58
N ALA A 438 2.04 -22.06 -97.75
CA ALA A 438 1.06 -23.13 -97.86
C ALA A 438 1.68 -24.44 -97.37
N THR A 439 0.96 -25.25 -96.60
CA THR A 439 1.45 -26.58 -96.22
C THR A 439 1.63 -27.46 -97.47
N ILE A 440 2.54 -28.42 -97.45
CA ILE A 440 2.76 -29.36 -98.56
C ILE A 440 1.44 -30.02 -99.00
N TYR A 441 0.53 -30.27 -98.06
CA TYR A 441 -0.79 -30.83 -98.35
C TYR A 441 -1.76 -29.82 -98.99
N GLN A 442 -1.69 -28.53 -98.63
CA GLN A 442 -2.45 -27.46 -99.29
C GLN A 442 -2.01 -27.27 -100.74
N VAL A 443 -0.70 -27.34 -101.02
CA VAL A 443 -0.18 -27.33 -102.39
C VAL A 443 -0.67 -28.57 -103.14
N ALA A 444 -0.57 -29.75 -102.55
CA ALA A 444 -1.04 -31.01 -103.14
C ALA A 444 -2.56 -31.01 -103.44
N GLU A 445 -3.40 -30.50 -102.54
CA GLU A 445 -4.86 -30.41 -102.78
C GLU A 445 -5.25 -29.28 -103.74
N SER A 446 -4.53 -28.16 -103.75
CA SER A 446 -4.77 -27.11 -104.76
C SER A 446 -4.48 -27.60 -106.17
N ILE A 447 -3.45 -28.45 -106.33
CA ILE A 447 -3.12 -29.11 -107.60
C ILE A 447 -4.21 -30.12 -107.97
N LYS A 448 -4.73 -30.89 -107.00
CA LYS A 448 -5.85 -31.82 -107.24
C LYS A 448 -7.17 -31.12 -107.55
N ARG A 449 -7.36 -29.86 -107.13
CA ARG A 449 -8.61 -29.08 -107.31
C ARG A 449 -8.49 -27.91 -108.28
N TRP A 450 -7.42 -27.86 -109.08
CA TRP A 450 -7.19 -26.75 -110.00
C TRP A 450 -8.35 -26.61 -110.99
N GLY A 451 -9.08 -25.49 -110.90
CA GLY A 451 -10.31 -25.25 -111.69
C GLY A 451 -11.64 -25.51 -110.96
N GLY A 452 -11.63 -25.82 -109.66
CA GLY A 452 -12.84 -25.88 -108.83
C GLY A 452 -13.48 -27.27 -108.69
N SER A 453 -12.83 -28.33 -109.17
CA SER A 453 -13.27 -29.72 -109.00
C SER A 453 -12.06 -30.66 -108.91
N TYR A 454 -12.23 -31.81 -108.26
CA TYR A 454 -11.17 -32.83 -108.20
C TYR A 454 -10.82 -33.30 -109.61
N VAL A 455 -9.54 -33.33 -109.94
CA VAL A 455 -9.02 -34.00 -111.14
C VAL A 455 -9.24 -35.50 -110.95
N THR A 456 -10.32 -36.03 -111.53
CA THR A 456 -10.60 -37.47 -111.58
C THR A 456 -9.77 -38.14 -112.66
N ILE A 457 -9.00 -39.15 -112.27
CA ILE A 457 -8.32 -40.07 -113.19
C ILE A 457 -9.14 -41.36 -113.15
N ASP A 458 -9.77 -41.71 -114.26
CA ASP A 458 -10.46 -43.00 -114.45
C ASP A 458 -11.41 -43.43 -113.30
N GLY A 459 -12.26 -42.50 -112.84
CA GLY A 459 -13.36 -42.80 -111.92
C GLY A 459 -13.00 -43.26 -110.50
N THR A 460 -11.71 -43.36 -110.12
CA THR A 460 -11.29 -43.83 -108.79
C THR A 460 -10.21 -42.93 -108.17
N VAL A 461 -10.36 -42.61 -106.88
CA VAL A 461 -9.47 -41.70 -106.14
C VAL A 461 -8.27 -42.46 -105.53
N GLY A 462 -7.05 -42.09 -105.96
CA GLY A 462 -5.87 -42.05 -105.08
C GLY A 462 -4.87 -43.24 -105.08
N SER A 463 -3.89 -43.23 -106.00
CA SER A 463 -2.45 -43.50 -105.72
C SER A 463 -1.64 -43.40 -107.03
N PRO A 464 -0.77 -42.39 -107.24
CA PRO A 464 0.01 -42.29 -108.47
C PRO A 464 1.35 -43.03 -108.32
N THR A 465 1.51 -44.19 -108.97
CA THR A 465 2.83 -44.74 -109.32
C THR A 465 3.11 -44.40 -110.77
N GLY A 466 3.78 -43.29 -111.03
CA GLY A 466 4.23 -42.95 -112.37
C GLY A 466 4.29 -41.45 -112.61
N ASN A 467 5.28 -41.03 -113.39
CA ASN A 467 5.64 -39.65 -113.70
C ASN A 467 4.64 -38.98 -114.69
N SER A 468 3.35 -39.29 -114.56
CA SER A 468 2.30 -38.92 -115.51
C SER A 468 1.22 -38.07 -114.82
N ILE A 469 1.12 -36.81 -115.23
CA ILE A 469 -0.03 -35.95 -114.92
C ILE A 469 -1.17 -36.41 -115.83
N ALA A 470 -2.25 -36.83 -115.21
CA ALA A 470 -3.30 -37.59 -115.86
C ALA A 470 -4.32 -36.76 -116.64
N GLY A 471 -4.92 -37.42 -117.65
CA GLY A 471 -6.06 -36.93 -118.40
C GLY A 471 -5.70 -36.34 -119.76
N ALA A 472 -5.21 -37.17 -120.69
CA ALA A 472 -5.15 -36.91 -122.14
C ALA A 472 -4.57 -35.54 -122.59
N ARG A 473 -3.61 -34.98 -121.85
CA ARG A 473 -2.84 -33.79 -122.28
C ARG A 473 -1.37 -34.17 -122.36
N TYR A 474 -0.83 -34.19 -123.57
CA TYR A 474 0.57 -34.53 -123.83
C TYR A 474 1.43 -33.26 -123.80
N VAL A 475 2.62 -33.34 -123.20
CA VAL A 475 3.68 -32.34 -123.41
C VAL A 475 4.59 -32.90 -124.48
N GLU A 476 4.40 -32.46 -125.72
CA GLU A 476 5.17 -32.94 -126.88
C GLU A 476 6.13 -31.87 -127.40
N THR A 477 7.29 -32.30 -127.89
CA THR A 477 8.34 -31.43 -128.43
C THR A 477 8.28 -31.27 -129.96
N VAL A 478 7.22 -31.79 -130.60
CA VAL A 478 6.99 -31.75 -132.04
C VAL A 478 5.52 -31.36 -132.31
N ALA A 479 5.26 -30.70 -133.44
CA ALA A 479 3.93 -30.17 -133.76
C ALA A 479 2.93 -31.31 -134.00
N PRO A 480 1.72 -31.29 -133.38
CA PRO A 480 0.75 -32.38 -133.52
C PRO A 480 0.19 -32.50 -134.95
N THR A 481 0.00 -33.73 -135.46
CA THR A 481 -0.41 -33.98 -136.86
C THR A 481 -1.85 -34.47 -137.07
N SER A 482 -2.65 -34.65 -136.00
CA SER A 482 -4.10 -34.87 -136.16
C SER A 482 -4.89 -34.57 -134.87
N GLY A 483 -5.67 -33.49 -134.87
CA GLY A 483 -6.77 -33.28 -133.92
C GLY A 483 -6.44 -32.88 -132.48
N GLN A 484 -5.17 -32.87 -132.06
CA GLN A 484 -4.75 -32.36 -130.74
C GLN A 484 -4.63 -30.83 -130.81
N GLY A 485 -5.44 -30.11 -130.02
CA GLY A 485 -5.49 -28.63 -130.04
C GLY A 485 -6.87 -28.02 -129.79
N SER A 486 -7.94 -28.82 -129.68
CA SER A 486 -9.29 -28.32 -129.36
C SER A 486 -9.62 -28.29 -127.85
N ASN A 487 -8.68 -28.75 -127.01
CA ASN A 487 -8.84 -29.02 -125.58
C ASN A 487 -7.81 -28.27 -124.69
N GLY A 488 -7.09 -27.29 -125.25
CA GLY A 488 -6.15 -26.45 -124.49
C GLY A 488 -4.83 -27.12 -124.17
N ASP A 489 -4.33 -27.96 -125.09
CA ASP A 489 -3.00 -28.55 -124.98
C ASP A 489 -1.92 -27.48 -125.24
N LEU A 490 -0.86 -27.52 -124.44
CA LEU A 490 0.30 -26.62 -124.54
C LEU A 490 1.42 -27.37 -125.25
N TRP A 491 1.92 -26.80 -126.36
CA TRP A 491 3.18 -27.25 -126.97
C TRP A 491 4.24 -26.19 -126.81
N PHE A 492 5.50 -26.61 -126.69
CA PHE A 492 6.64 -25.70 -126.57
C PHE A 492 7.54 -25.84 -127.80
N VAL A 493 7.75 -24.74 -128.51
CA VAL A 493 8.79 -24.64 -129.55
C VAL A 493 10.12 -24.43 -128.86
N ARG A 494 11.09 -25.29 -129.13
CA ARG A 494 12.48 -24.98 -128.81
C ARG A 494 13.00 -24.06 -129.92
N GLU A 495 13.17 -22.77 -129.63
CA GLU A 495 13.96 -21.90 -130.52
C GLU A 495 15.44 -22.39 -130.54
N PRO A 496 16.19 -22.19 -131.64
CA PRO A 496 17.57 -22.66 -131.78
C PRO A 496 18.52 -22.19 -130.67
#